data_AF-A0A920Q5E6-F1
#
_entry.id   AF-A0A920Q5E6-F1
#
_cell.length_a   1.000
_cell.length_b   1.000
_cell.length_c   1.000
_cell.angle_alpha   90.00
_cell.angle_beta   90.00
_cell.angle_gamma   90.00
#
_symmetry.space_group_name_H-M   'P 1'
#
loop_
_entity.id
_entity.type
_entity.pdbx_description
1 polymer ?
#
loop_
_entity_poly.entity_id
_entity_poly.type
_entity_poly.pdbx_seq_one_letter_code
_entity_poly.pdbx_strand_id
1 'polypeptide(L)'
;MIRRVGGLVVYGFGALLVLDVMDINISPLIAGLGLGGLAVALAIQPTLENLFAGTYVMTEGVIDTGDYIELESGVAGYVVEVGWRSTRIRIWGQ
;
A
#
# COMPACT_ATOMS: atom_id res chain seq x y z
N MET A 1 -9.91 15.11 5.12
CA MET A 1 -8.51 14.66 5.34
C MET A 1 -7.62 15.04 4.16
N ILE A 2 -8.01 14.69 2.92
CA ILE A 2 -7.27 15.02 1.69
C ILE A 2 -6.89 16.52 1.58
N ARG A 3 -7.83 17.44 1.91
CA ARG A 3 -7.58 18.90 1.86
C ARG A 3 -6.54 19.37 2.88
N ARG A 4 -6.46 18.71 4.04
CA ARG A 4 -5.48 19.07 5.09
C ARG A 4 -4.09 18.56 4.72
N VAL A 5 -3.99 17.31 4.26
CA VAL A 5 -2.73 16.71 3.82
C VAL A 5 -2.20 17.43 2.58
N GLY A 6 -3.05 17.65 1.56
CA GLY A 6 -2.68 18.40 0.37
C GLY A 6 -2.24 19.83 0.69
N GLY A 7 -2.94 20.51 1.59
CA GLY A 7 -2.54 21.84 2.06
C GLY A 7 -1.16 21.84 2.72
N LEU A 8 -0.87 20.88 3.60
CA LEU A 8 0.45 20.72 4.25
C LEU A 8 1.57 20.52 3.23
N VAL A 9 1.35 19.69 2.21
CA VAL A 9 2.33 19.46 1.14
C VAL A 9 2.58 20.76 0.37
N VAL A 10 1.52 21.45 -0.05
CA VAL A 10 1.64 22.71 -0.82
C VAL A 10 2.37 23.78 -0.01
N TYR A 11 2.01 24.00 1.25
CA TYR A 11 2.69 24.96 2.10
C TYR A 11 4.15 24.57 2.40
N GLY A 12 4.43 23.28 2.59
CA GLY A 12 5.80 22.78 2.79
C GLY A 12 6.69 23.02 1.58
N PHE A 13 6.23 22.69 0.37
CA PHE A 13 6.95 23.00 -0.87
C PHE A 13 7.12 24.51 -1.07
N GLY A 14 6.07 25.30 -0.82
CA GLY A 14 6.15 26.76 -0.90
C GLY A 14 7.20 27.35 0.04
N ALA A 15 7.28 26.85 1.28
CA ALA A 15 8.29 27.28 2.25
C ALA A 15 9.71 26.95 1.80
N LEU A 16 9.94 25.76 1.23
CA LEU A 16 11.25 25.38 0.68
C LEU A 16 11.69 26.31 -0.45
N LEU A 17 10.78 26.67 -1.37
CA LEU A 17 11.08 27.60 -2.46
C LEU A 17 11.43 29.00 -1.94
N VAL A 18 10.73 29.48 -0.90
CA VAL A 18 11.07 30.78 -0.28
C VAL A 18 12.45 30.75 0.37
N LEU A 19 12.79 29.67 1.09
CA LEU A 19 14.11 29.51 1.69
C LEU A 19 15.22 29.48 0.63
N ASP A 20 14.99 28.83 -0.50
CA ASP A 20 15.92 28.79 -1.64
C ASP A 20 16.17 30.19 -2.22
N VAL A 21 15.12 30.98 -2.43
CA VAL A 21 15.23 32.38 -2.90
C VAL A 21 15.97 33.27 -1.91
N MET A 22 15.91 32.96 -0.62
CA MET A 22 16.65 33.66 0.43
C MET A 22 18.13 33.22 0.55
N ASP A 23 18.62 32.38 -0.39
CA ASP A 23 19.99 31.84 -0.41
C ASP A 23 20.30 30.98 0.83
N ILE A 24 19.26 30.36 1.42
CA ILE A 24 19.39 29.42 2.54
C ILE A 24 19.54 28.01 1.97
N ASN A 25 20.55 27.27 2.44
CA ASN A 25 20.78 25.90 1.99
C ASN A 25 19.64 24.96 2.41
N ILE A 26 18.81 24.55 1.45
CA ILE A 26 17.68 23.64 1.64
C ILE A 26 18.06 22.14 1.55
N SER A 27 19.30 21.81 1.19
CA SER A 27 19.75 20.41 1.00
C SER A 27 19.51 19.53 2.24
N PRO A 28 19.81 19.98 3.48
CA PRO A 28 19.50 19.20 4.68
C PRO A 28 18.00 18.97 4.89
N LEU A 29 17.16 19.94 4.53
CA LEU A 29 15.71 19.84 4.65
C LEU A 29 15.15 18.83 3.65
N ILE A 30 15.59 18.89 2.39
CA ILE A 30 15.21 17.92 1.36
C ILE A 30 15.67 16.52 1.77
N ALA A 31 16.90 16.38 2.28
CA ALA A 31 17.41 15.10 2.76
C ALA A 31 16.55 14.53 3.90
N GLY A 32 16.19 15.36 4.87
CA GLY A 32 15.29 14.98 5.98
C GLY A 32 13.90 14.59 5.52
N LEU A 33 13.32 15.33 4.56
CA LEU A 33 12.04 14.99 3.94
C LEU A 33 12.11 13.69 3.14
N GLY A 34 13.23 13.42 2.47
CA GLY A 34 13.48 12.16 1.78
C GLY A 34 13.50 10.96 2.73
N LEU A 35 14.23 11.08 3.85
CA LEU A 35 14.25 10.04 4.89
C LEU A 35 12.89 9.87 5.58
N GLY A 36 12.18 10.97 5.86
CA GLY A 36 10.83 10.93 6.42
C GLY A 36 9.82 10.30 5.45
N GLY A 37 9.91 10.63 4.16
CA GLY A 37 9.10 10.02 3.11
C GLY A 37 9.35 8.52 2.97
N LEU A 38 10.62 8.11 3.06
CA LEU A 38 10.98 6.69 3.10
C LEU A 38 10.35 5.98 4.31
N ALA A 39 10.42 6.57 5.50
CA ALA A 39 9.81 6.00 6.70
C ALA A 39 8.28 5.83 6.55
N VAL A 40 7.59 6.81 5.97
CA VAL A 40 6.15 6.71 5.67
C VAL A 40 5.86 5.64 4.62
N ALA A 41 6.69 5.54 3.57
CA ALA A 41 6.54 4.52 2.54
C ALA A 41 6.67 3.11 3.13
N LEU A 42 7.67 2.89 3.99
CA LEU A 42 7.86 1.62 4.71
C LEU A 42 6.70 1.31 5.66
N ALA A 43 6.13 2.32 6.32
CA ALA A 43 4.97 2.13 7.20
C ALA A 43 3.71 1.69 6.44
N ILE A 44 3.50 2.22 5.23
CA ILE A 44 2.31 1.92 4.40
C ILE A 44 2.52 0.67 3.53
N GLN A 45 3.77 0.25 3.31
CA GLN A 45 4.14 -0.89 2.45
C GLN A 45 3.21 -2.11 2.59
N PRO A 46 2.90 -2.65 3.79
CA PRO A 46 2.04 -3.83 3.91
C PRO A 46 0.61 -3.60 3.41
N THR A 47 0.12 -2.37 3.52
CA THR A 47 -1.22 -2.00 3.03
C THR A 47 -1.26 -2.01 1.50
N LEU A 48 -0.20 -1.48 0.86
CA LEU A 48 -0.08 -1.48 -0.60
C LEU A 48 0.14 -2.89 -1.15
N GLU A 49 0.93 -3.72 -0.47
CA GLU A 49 1.13 -5.13 -0.83
C GLU A 49 -0.21 -5.89 -0.87
N ASN A 50 -1.04 -5.75 0.16
CA ASN A 50 -2.36 -6.37 0.18
C ASN A 50 -3.30 -5.85 -0.92
N LEU A 51 -3.23 -4.55 -1.23
CA LEU A 51 -4.03 -3.95 -2.31
C LEU A 51 -3.62 -4.52 -3.68
N PHE A 52 -2.32 -4.62 -3.95
CA PHE A 52 -1.82 -5.17 -5.21
C PHE A 52 -2.05 -6.67 -5.31
N ALA A 53 -1.90 -7.44 -4.23
CA ALA A 53 -2.22 -8.86 -4.20
C ALA A 53 -3.71 -9.11 -4.54
N GLY A 54 -4.62 -8.34 -3.92
CA GLY A 54 -6.05 -8.42 -4.25
C GLY A 54 -6.34 -8.06 -5.70
N THR A 55 -5.73 -6.98 -6.20
CA THR A 55 -5.90 -6.55 -7.59
C THR A 55 -5.41 -7.62 -8.56
N TYR A 56 -4.22 -8.18 -8.31
CA TYR A 56 -3.58 -9.22 -9.10
C TYR A 56 -4.44 -10.49 -9.23
N VAL A 57 -4.96 -10.99 -8.09
CA VAL A 57 -5.87 -12.15 -8.07
C VAL A 57 -7.12 -11.87 -8.92
N MET A 58 -7.69 -10.66 -8.83
CA MET A 58 -8.90 -10.32 -9.60
C MET A 58 -8.63 -10.14 -11.09
N THR A 59 -7.50 -9.54 -11.48
CA THR A 59 -7.23 -9.22 -12.89
C THR A 59 -6.66 -10.39 -13.67
N GLU A 60 -5.82 -11.21 -13.04
CA GLU A 60 -5.13 -12.31 -13.70
C GLU A 60 -5.81 -13.66 -13.49
N GLY A 61 -6.81 -13.75 -12.61
CA GLY A 61 -7.57 -14.99 -12.38
C GLY A 61 -6.70 -16.13 -11.87
N VAL A 62 -5.66 -15.80 -11.09
CA VAL A 62 -4.65 -16.76 -10.59
C VAL A 62 -5.27 -17.81 -9.68
N ILE A 63 -6.41 -17.47 -9.08
CA ILE A 63 -7.24 -18.36 -8.29
C ILE A 63 -8.67 -18.15 -8.79
N ASP A 64 -9.32 -19.22 -9.24
CA ASP A 64 -10.70 -19.20 -9.68
C ASP A 64 -11.60 -20.06 -8.79
N THR A 65 -12.89 -19.87 -8.93
CA THR A 65 -13.89 -20.64 -8.19
C THR A 65 -13.81 -22.10 -8.58
N GLY A 66 -13.61 -22.99 -7.60
CA GLY A 66 -13.42 -24.42 -7.82
C GLY A 66 -11.97 -24.89 -7.70
N ASP A 67 -11.00 -23.99 -7.59
CA ASP A 67 -9.60 -24.36 -7.37
C ASP A 67 -9.40 -24.96 -5.97
N TYR A 68 -8.57 -26.00 -5.89
CA TYR A 68 -8.07 -26.53 -4.62
C TYR A 68 -6.80 -25.79 -4.24
N ILE A 69 -6.80 -25.14 -3.07
CA ILE A 69 -5.68 -24.35 -2.57
C ILE A 69 -5.29 -24.80 -1.17
N GLU A 70 -3.98 -24.79 -0.92
CA GLU A 70 -3.37 -25.05 0.38
C GLU A 70 -2.55 -23.82 0.79
N LEU A 71 -2.90 -23.24 1.93
CA LEU A 71 -2.19 -22.11 2.50
C LEU A 71 -1.00 -22.59 3.33
N GLU A 72 0.07 -21.80 3.40
CA GLU A 72 1.23 -22.09 4.27
C GLU A 72 0.86 -22.28 5.75
N SER A 73 -0.29 -21.74 6.18
CA SER A 73 -0.82 -21.95 7.54
C SER A 73 -1.36 -23.37 7.79
N GLY A 74 -1.36 -24.25 6.78
CA GLY A 74 -1.90 -25.62 6.85
C GLY A 74 -3.40 -25.71 6.58
N VAL A 75 -4.05 -24.62 6.18
CA VAL A 75 -5.46 -24.60 5.79
C VAL A 75 -5.59 -25.00 4.32
N ALA A 76 -6.28 -26.11 4.04
CA ALA A 76 -6.47 -26.62 2.69
C ALA A 76 -7.96 -26.83 2.36
N GLY A 77 -8.39 -26.41 1.16
CA GLY A 77 -9.79 -26.51 0.75
C GLY A 77 -10.06 -25.99 -0.65
N TYR A 78 -11.34 -25.97 -1.03
CA TYR A 78 -11.78 -25.49 -2.34
C TYR A 78 -12.26 -24.04 -2.27
N VAL A 79 -11.90 -23.24 -3.27
CA VAL A 79 -12.33 -21.85 -3.42
C VAL A 79 -13.79 -21.80 -3.83
N VAL A 80 -14.61 -21.11 -3.03
CA VAL A 80 -16.05 -20.96 -3.25
C VAL A 80 -16.38 -19.63 -3.90
N GLU A 81 -15.62 -18.59 -3.55
CA GLU A 81 -15.87 -17.24 -4.04
C GLU A 81 -14.59 -16.40 -3.92
N VAL A 82 -14.26 -15.65 -4.97
CA VAL A 82 -13.16 -14.69 -4.98
C VAL A 82 -13.74 -13.28 -5.05
N GLY A 83 -13.68 -12.54 -3.93
CA GLY A 83 -14.12 -11.15 -3.85
C GLY A 83 -12.95 -10.18 -3.78
N TRP A 84 -13.21 -8.90 -4.09
CA TRP A 84 -12.22 -7.81 -4.11
C TRP A 84 -11.49 -7.53 -2.79
N ARG A 85 -12.01 -8.04 -1.66
CA ARG A 85 -11.41 -7.89 -0.32
C ARG A 85 -11.12 -9.23 0.36
N SER A 86 -11.72 -10.32 -0.10
CA SER A 86 -11.63 -11.61 0.58
C SER A 86 -11.99 -12.77 -0.34
N THR A 87 -11.26 -13.88 -0.20
CA THR A 87 -11.56 -15.16 -0.82
C THR A 87 -12.19 -16.10 0.21
N ARG A 88 -13.30 -16.76 -0.13
CA ARG A 88 -13.96 -17.74 0.73
C ARG A 88 -13.52 -19.15 0.35
N ILE A 89 -12.97 -19.87 1.31
CA ILE A 89 -12.48 -21.24 1.15
C ILE A 89 -13.38 -22.19 1.95
N ARG A 90 -13.77 -23.31 1.34
CA ARG A 90 -14.45 -24.41 2.01
C ARG A 90 -13.45 -25.53 2.32
N ILE A 91 -13.16 -25.70 3.59
CA ILE A 91 -12.41 -26.83 4.14
C ILE A 91 -13.28 -28.09 4.16
N TRP A 92 -12.70 -29.26 3.86
CA TRP A 92 -13.39 -30.55 3.98
C TRP A 92 -12.86 -31.27 5.22
N GLY A 93 -13.54 -31.13 6.37
CA GLY A 93 -13.07 -31.78 7.59
C GLY A 93 -13.56 -31.29 8.95
N GLN A 94 -14.37 -30.22 9.05
CA GLN A 94 -15.27 -29.89 10.17
C GLN A 94 -16.43 -29.04 9.66
#